data_AF-A0A9E1ZDQ1-F1
#
_entry.id   AF-A0A9E1ZDQ1-F1
#
_cell.length_a   1.000
_cell.length_b   1.000
_cell.length_c   1.000
_cell.angle_alpha   90.00
_cell.angle_beta   90.00
_cell.angle_gamma   90.00
#
_symmetry.space_group_name_H-M   'P 1'
#
loop_
_entity.id
_entity.type
_entity.pdbx_description
1 polymer ?
#
loop_
_entity_poly.entity_id
_entity_poly.type
_entity_poly.pdbx_seq_one_letter_code
_entity_poly.pdbx_strand_id
1 'polypeptide(L)' 'QADGQARSWHPDGGQKAQVTLKMGEVIKQKFWEEGEKPAEAAALAKQEESPGE' A
#
# COMPACT_ATOMS: atom_id res chain seq x y z
N GLN A 1 -4.39 5.37 -18.33
CA GLN A 1 -4.88 4.23 -17.52
C GLN A 1 -4.14 4.28 -16.19
N ALA A 2 -4.80 3.94 -15.08
CA ALA A 2 -4.16 3.95 -13.77
C ALA A 2 -3.44 2.62 -13.54
N ASP A 3 -2.12 2.63 -13.73
CA ASP A 3 -1.20 1.63 -13.22
C ASP A 3 -0.41 2.26 -12.07
N GLY A 4 -0.26 1.53 -10.96
CA GLY A 4 0.34 2.08 -9.76
C GLY A 4 0.08 1.22 -8.53
N GLN A 5 0.66 1.64 -7.40
CA GLN A 5 0.48 0.94 -6.14
C GLN A 5 -0.06 1.88 -5.06
N ALA A 6 -1.14 1.47 -4.42
CA ALA A 6 -1.74 2.22 -3.32
C ALA A 6 -1.46 1.51 -1.99
N ARG A 7 -1.22 2.30 -0.94
CA ARG A 7 -1.03 1.78 0.42
C ARG A 7 -1.86 2.54 1.41
N SER A 8 -2.22 1.87 2.49
CA SER A 8 -2.88 2.47 3.63
C SER A 8 -2.19 2.02 4.91
N TRP A 9 -2.19 2.88 5.91
CA TRP A 9 -1.53 2.67 7.20
C TRP A 9 -2.55 2.72 8.33
N HIS A 10 -2.28 1.99 9.39
CA HIS A 10 -2.94 2.07 10.68
C HIS A 10 -2.47 3.32 11.43
N PRO A 11 -3.24 3.83 12.41
CA PRO A 11 -2.81 4.97 13.24
C PRO A 11 -1.50 4.72 14.02
N ASP A 12 -1.19 3.46 14.31
CA ASP A 12 0.09 3.04 14.92
C ASP A 12 1.30 3.16 13.97
N GLY A 13 1.07 3.45 12.67
CA GLY A 13 2.10 3.53 11.64
C GLY A 13 2.41 2.18 10.97
N GLY A 14 1.81 1.09 11.41
CA GLY A 14 1.84 -0.21 10.72
C GLY A 14 1.11 -0.14 9.38
N GLN A 15 1.58 -0.91 8.38
CA GLN A 15 0.89 -0.98 7.10
C GLN A 15 -0.44 -1.74 7.29
N LYS A 16 -1.54 -1.17 6.83
CA LYS A 16 -2.89 -1.75 6.88
C LYS A 16 -3.26 -2.49 5.62
N ALA A 17 -2.94 -1.89 4.47
CA ALA A 17 -3.30 -2.45 3.17
C ALA A 17 -2.32 -2.06 2.06
N GLN A 18 -2.28 -2.87 1.02
CA GLN A 18 -1.55 -2.61 -0.22
C GLN A 18 -2.36 -3.14 -1.39
N VAL A 19 -2.50 -2.31 -2.41
CA VAL A 19 -3.23 -2.62 -3.65
C VAL A 19 -2.30 -2.34 -4.84
N THR A 20 -2.18 -3.30 -5.74
CA THR A 20 -1.49 -3.12 -7.02
C THR A 20 -2.52 -3.08 -8.14
N LEU A 21 -2.52 -1.98 -8.89
CA LEU A 21 -3.38 -1.76 -10.04
C LEU A 21 -2.57 -1.96 -11.32
N LYS A 22 -3.17 -2.64 -12.30
CA LYS A 22 -2.63 -2.79 -13.65
C LYS A 22 -3.76 -2.53 -14.64
N MET A 23 -3.58 -1.54 -15.51
CA MET A 23 -4.60 -1.13 -16.49
C MET A 23 -5.95 -0.74 -15.87
N GLY A 24 -5.95 -0.28 -14.61
CA GLY A 24 -7.16 0.03 -13.84
C GLY A 24 -7.79 -1.15 -13.10
N GLU A 25 -7.21 -2.36 -13.23
CA GLU A 25 -7.67 -3.56 -12.53
C GLU A 25 -6.81 -3.87 -11.32
N VAL A 26 -7.44 -4.28 -10.22
CA VAL A 26 -6.72 -4.73 -9.02
C VAL A 26 -6.20 -6.14 -9.27
N ILE A 27 -4.89 -6.24 -9.50
CA ILE A 27 -4.23 -7.54 -9.73
C ILE A 27 -3.67 -8.16 -8.43
N LYS A 28 -3.54 -7.36 -7.37
CA LYS A 28 -3.03 -7.84 -6.08
C LYS A 28 -3.53 -6.94 -4.96
N GLN A 29 -4.00 -7.56 -3.88
CA GLN A 29 -4.42 -6.87 -2.67
C GLN A 29 -3.96 -7.68 -1.45
N LYS A 30 -3.37 -7.00 -0.47
CA LYS A 30 -2.99 -7.57 0.83
C LYS A 30 -3.47 -6.66 1.95
N PHE A 31 -3.88 -7.28 3.06
CA PHE A 31 -4.26 -6.61 4.30
C PHE A 31 -3.44 -7.17 5.45
N TRP A 32 -3.21 -6.33 6.45
CA TRP A 32 -2.51 -6.70 7.68
C TRP A 32 -3.29 -6.22 8.89
N GLU A 33 -3.24 -7.00 9.97
CA GLU A 33 -3.84 -6.63 11.24
C GLU A 33 -3.03 -5.51 11.92
N GLU A 34 -3.69 -4.76 12.79
CA GLU A 34 -3.04 -3.70 13.57
C GLU A 34 -2.00 -4.32 14.51
N GLY A 35 -0.75 -3.85 14.43
CA GLY A 35 0.38 -4.41 15.16
C GLY A 35 1.11 -5.57 14.45
N GLU A 36 0.55 -6.10 13.35
CA GLU A 36 1.29 -7.03 12.50
C GLU A 36 2.26 -6.23 11.62
N LYS A 37 3.56 -6.42 11.85
CA LYS A 37 4.62 -5.79 11.05
C LYS A 37 4.99 -6.70 9.89
N PRO A 38 4.47 -6.47 8.67
CA PRO A 38 5.03 -7.11 7.49
C PRO A 38 6.52 -6.79 7.35
N ALA A 39 7.36 -7.82 7.41
CA ALA A 39 8.80 -7.72 7.14
C ALA A 39 9.09 -7.09 5.74
N GLU A 40 8.11 -7.12 4.83
CA GLU A 40 8.19 -6.64 3.46
C GLU A 40 7.85 -5.13 3.30
N ALA A 41 7.25 -4.49 4.32
CA ALA A 41 6.78 -3.10 4.25
C ALA A 41 7.88 -2.05 4.39
N ALA A 42 8.99 -2.38 5.05
CA ALA A 42 10.09 -1.45 5.27
C ALA A 42 10.84 -1.08 3.97
N ALA A 43 10.75 -1.91 2.92
CA ALA A 43 11.50 -1.70 1.69
C ALA A 43 10.83 -0.74 0.70
N LEU A 44 9.52 -0.50 0.81
CA LEU A 44 8.76 0.16 -0.24
C LEU A 44 8.23 1.55 0.14
N ALA A 45 8.22 1.91 1.43
CA ALA A 45 7.71 3.20 1.96
C ALA A 45 8.51 4.46 1.54
N LYS A 46 9.44 4.36 0.58
CA LYS A 46 10.22 5.49 0.07
C LYS A 46 9.69 6.11 -1.22
N GLN A 47 8.58 5.62 -1.78
CA GLN A 47 7.97 6.21 -2.97
C GLN A 47 6.45 6.13 -2.83
N GLU A 48 5.76 7.17 -3.32
CA GLU A 48 4.29 7.34 -3.36
C GLU A 48 3.69 8.21 -2.21
N GLU A 49 4.37 9.30 -1.87
CA GLU A 49 3.69 10.57 -1.60
C GLU A 49 3.48 11.26 -2.95
N SER A 50 2.25 11.25 -3.48
CA SER A 50 1.83 12.16 -4.55
C SER A 50 0.41 12.57 -4.23
N PRO A 51 0.20 13.85 -3.81
CA PRO A 51 -1.13 14.35 -3.48
C PRO A 51 -1.87 14.57 -4.79
N GLY A 52 -2.91 13.78 -5.03
CA GLY A 52 -3.77 13.92 -6.20
C GLY A 52 -5.02 14.71 -5.86
N GLU A 53 -4.88 16.03 -5.96
CA GLU A 53 -5.89 17.11 -6.21
C GLU A 53 -7.01 17.39 -5.21
#